data_AF-A0A6N9L4P4-F1
#
_entry.id   AF-A0A6N9L4P4-F1
#
_cell.length_a   1.000
_cell.length_b   1.000
_cell.length_c   1.000
_cell.angle_alpha   90.00
_cell.angle_beta   90.00
_cell.angle_gamma   90.00
#
_symmetry.space_group_name_H-M   'P 1'
#
loop_
_entity.id
_entity.type
_entity.pdbx_description
1 polymer ?
#
loop_
_entity_poly.entity_id
_entity_poly.type
_entity_poly.pdbx_seq_one_letter_code
_entity_poly.pdbx_strand_id
1 'polypeptide(L)'
;MNELSKLYQLVLNRELDIPKGHILDIKKIDHKLLAFMQCVYNTGELGHVYTFWDKDTQVDQNALLDTYIEGMRLLMSTAYDLQIDEIKNHEEMPEKSSSVDLLFKVNQDILDLRNGYSPIKLQDALDDYFHFGFSLGITFDDMLEGL
;
A
#
# COMPACT_ATOMS: atom_id res chain seq x y z
N MET A 1 15.48 -3.71 -14.07
CA MET A 1 14.66 -2.79 -13.26
C MET A 1 13.46 -3.60 -12.78
N ASN A 2 13.34 -3.84 -11.48
CA ASN A 2 12.28 -4.68 -10.91
C ASN A 2 10.89 -4.01 -11.07
N GLU A 3 9.81 -4.79 -11.08
CA GLU A 3 8.41 -4.33 -11.19
C GLU A 3 8.05 -3.33 -10.10
N LEU A 4 8.44 -3.59 -8.85
CA LEU A 4 8.25 -2.64 -7.75
C LEU A 4 9.00 -1.32 -7.96
N SER A 5 10.23 -1.39 -8.47
CA SER A 5 10.98 -0.19 -8.84
C SER A 5 10.30 0.58 -9.97
N LYS A 6 9.60 -0.09 -10.91
CA LYS A 6 8.81 0.58 -11.95
C LYS A 6 7.59 1.29 -11.35
N LEU A 7 6.83 0.64 -10.46
CA LEU A 7 5.69 1.24 -9.76
C LEU A 7 6.12 2.48 -8.98
N TYR A 8 7.21 2.37 -8.22
CA TYR A 8 7.76 3.49 -7.45
C TYR A 8 8.19 4.65 -8.36
N GLN A 9 8.89 4.37 -9.46
CA GLN A 9 9.29 5.40 -10.42
C GLN A 9 8.08 6.08 -11.10
N LEU A 10 6.99 5.35 -11.35
CA LEU A 10 5.74 5.93 -11.88
C LEU A 10 5.12 6.92 -10.90
N VAL A 11 5.04 6.57 -9.61
CA VAL A 11 4.54 7.48 -8.57
C VAL A 11 5.47 8.68 -8.40
N LEU A 12 6.78 8.45 -8.34
CA LEU A 12 7.78 9.52 -8.25
C LEU A 12 7.66 10.53 -9.40
N ASN A 13 7.52 10.07 -10.64
CA ASN A 13 7.40 10.97 -11.78
C ASN A 13 6.20 11.93 -11.67
N ARG A 14 5.11 11.52 -11.00
CA ARG A 14 3.96 12.41 -10.73
C ARG A 14 4.22 13.36 -9.56
N GLU A 15 4.95 12.93 -8.54
CA GLU A 15 5.33 13.77 -7.39
C GLU A 15 6.45 14.77 -7.75
N LEU A 16 7.31 14.46 -8.72
CA LEU A 16 8.42 15.30 -9.17
C LEU A 16 7.98 16.57 -9.92
N ASP A 17 6.72 16.65 -10.36
CA ASP A 17 6.10 17.90 -10.81
C ASP A 17 5.89 18.90 -9.66
N ILE A 18 6.14 18.49 -8.40
CA ILE A 18 6.11 19.33 -7.20
C ILE A 18 7.55 19.84 -6.89
N PRO A 19 7.76 21.14 -6.63
CA PRO A 19 9.10 21.71 -6.49
C PRO A 19 9.99 21.02 -5.43
N LYS A 20 11.20 20.61 -5.84
CA LYS A 20 12.24 20.06 -4.95
C LYS A 20 12.72 21.12 -3.96
N GLY A 21 12.65 20.79 -2.66
CA GLY A 21 13.03 21.66 -1.55
C GLY A 21 12.21 21.48 -0.27
N HIS A 22 11.41 20.42 -0.17
CA HIS A 22 10.55 20.20 0.99
C HIS A 22 11.36 19.72 2.19
N ILE A 23 11.27 20.49 3.28
CA ILE A 23 11.62 20.03 4.63
C ILE A 23 10.65 18.91 5.00
N LEU A 24 11.13 17.87 5.68
CA LEU A 24 10.31 16.77 6.18
C LEU A 24 9.12 17.32 7.00
N ASP A 25 7.90 17.16 6.49
CA ASP A 25 6.67 17.56 7.18
C ASP A 25 6.02 16.34 7.82
N ILE A 26 6.35 16.11 9.10
CA ILE A 26 5.81 15.00 9.89
C ILE A 26 4.28 15.06 9.98
N LYS A 27 3.67 16.25 9.98
CA LYS A 27 2.21 16.37 10.01
C LYS A 27 1.59 15.92 8.70
N LYS A 28 2.21 16.26 7.57
CA LYS A 28 1.79 15.76 6.25
C LYS A 28 1.90 14.24 6.18
N ILE A 29 2.99 13.66 6.68
CA ILE A 29 3.18 12.21 6.75
C ILE A 29 2.11 11.55 7.62
N ASP A 30 1.83 12.08 8.82
CA ASP A 30 0.77 11.55 9.69
C ASP A 30 -0.61 11.53 9.00
N HIS A 31 -0.95 12.57 8.22
CA HIS A 31 -2.19 12.59 7.44
C HIS A 31 -2.17 11.55 6.31
N LYS A 32 -1.05 11.37 5.61
CA LYS A 32 -0.91 10.35 4.56
C LYS A 32 -1.03 8.94 5.12
N LEU A 33 -0.39 8.65 6.24
CA LEU A 33 -0.50 7.35 6.91
C LEU A 33 -1.93 7.09 7.38
N LEU A 34 -2.63 8.11 7.89
CA LEU A 34 -4.04 7.97 8.26
C LEU A 34 -4.94 7.72 7.04
N ALA A 35 -4.72 8.44 5.94
CA ALA A 35 -5.43 8.23 4.68
C ALA A 35 -5.17 6.81 4.14
N PHE A 36 -3.93 6.35 4.21
CA PHE A 36 -3.55 4.99 3.83
C PHE A 36 -4.28 3.94 4.67
N MET A 37 -4.33 4.11 6.01
CA MET A 37 -5.09 3.20 6.86
C MET A 37 -6.56 3.12 6.44
N GLN A 38 -7.18 4.26 6.10
CA GLN A 38 -8.55 4.27 5.58
C GLN A 38 -8.67 3.49 4.27
N CYS A 39 -7.71 3.62 3.34
CA CYS A 39 -7.68 2.82 2.12
C CYS A 39 -7.60 1.32 2.43
N VAL A 40 -6.75 0.89 3.37
CA VAL A 40 -6.65 -0.52 3.79
C VAL A 40 -8.00 -1.05 4.27
N TYR A 41 -8.71 -0.30 5.12
CA TYR A 41 -10.02 -0.71 5.62
C TYR A 41 -11.08 -0.73 4.51
N ASN A 42 -11.10 0.27 3.62
CA ASN A 42 -12.02 0.31 2.49
C ASN A 42 -11.76 -0.84 1.50
N THR A 43 -10.50 -1.17 1.22
CA THR A 43 -10.13 -2.36 0.43
C THR A 43 -10.63 -3.64 1.11
N GLY A 44 -10.47 -3.74 2.44
CA GLY A 44 -11.00 -4.86 3.21
C GLY A 44 -12.53 -4.97 3.15
N GLU A 45 -13.23 -3.84 3.17
CA GLU A 45 -14.69 -3.77 3.01
C GLU A 45 -15.11 -4.26 1.63
N LEU A 46 -14.54 -3.69 0.56
CA LEU A 46 -14.87 -4.02 -0.82
C LEU A 46 -14.51 -5.46 -1.17
N GLY A 47 -13.42 -5.98 -0.61
CA GLY A 47 -12.99 -7.37 -0.74
C GLY A 47 -13.73 -8.35 0.18
N HIS A 48 -14.68 -7.87 0.99
CA HIS A 48 -15.45 -8.68 1.96
C HIS A 48 -14.58 -9.48 2.94
N VAL A 49 -13.41 -8.95 3.30
CA VAL A 49 -12.39 -9.64 4.11
C VAL A 49 -12.92 -10.04 5.48
N TYR A 50 -13.75 -9.20 6.09
CA TYR A 50 -14.33 -9.43 7.42
C TYR A 50 -15.83 -9.76 7.39
N THR A 51 -16.44 -9.85 6.21
CA THR A 51 -17.88 -10.12 6.04
C THR A 51 -18.16 -11.62 6.22
N PHE A 52 -17.98 -12.16 7.43
CA PHE A 52 -18.13 -13.60 7.69
C PHE A 52 -19.58 -14.11 7.66
N TRP A 53 -20.56 -13.18 7.70
CA TRP A 53 -21.99 -13.49 7.85
C TRP A 53 -22.78 -13.45 6.54
N ASP A 54 -22.19 -12.95 5.45
CA ASP A 54 -22.84 -12.89 4.14
C ASP A 54 -21.99 -13.63 3.10
N LYS A 55 -22.62 -14.57 2.39
CA LYS A 55 -21.95 -15.47 1.44
C LYS A 55 -22.24 -15.12 -0.02
N ASP A 56 -23.21 -14.25 -0.26
CA ASP A 56 -23.69 -13.90 -1.60
C ASP A 56 -23.23 -12.49 -2.02
N THR A 57 -22.36 -11.86 -1.24
CA THR A 57 -21.90 -10.50 -1.52
C THR A 57 -21.00 -10.47 -2.74
N GLN A 58 -21.39 -9.67 -3.73
CA GLN A 58 -20.58 -9.46 -4.92
C GLN A 58 -19.46 -8.45 -4.62
N VAL A 59 -18.27 -8.73 -5.13
CA VAL A 59 -17.13 -7.81 -5.10
C VAL A 59 -17.18 -6.95 -6.37
N ASP A 60 -17.26 -5.64 -6.21
CA ASP A 60 -16.98 -4.70 -7.29
C ASP A 60 -15.48 -4.62 -7.50
N GLN A 61 -14.97 -5.38 -8.48
CA GLN A 61 -13.54 -5.50 -8.76
C GLN A 61 -12.90 -4.16 -9.16
N ASN A 62 -13.64 -3.28 -9.83
CA ASN A 62 -13.10 -1.98 -10.25
C ASN A 62 -12.95 -1.05 -9.04
N ALA A 63 -13.99 -0.95 -8.21
CA ALA A 63 -13.92 -0.15 -6.99
C ALA A 63 -12.85 -0.67 -6.01
N LEU A 64 -12.72 -2.00 -5.92
CA LEU A 64 -11.68 -2.66 -5.13
C LEU A 64 -10.27 -2.26 -5.62
N LEU A 65 -10.02 -2.40 -6.93
CA LEU A 65 -8.74 -2.08 -7.54
C LEU A 65 -8.39 -0.60 -7.39
N ASP A 66 -9.33 0.30 -7.67
CA ASP A 66 -9.14 1.76 -7.55
C ASP A 66 -8.75 2.14 -6.11
N THR A 67 -9.44 1.57 -5.12
CA THR A 67 -9.17 1.83 -3.70
C THR A 67 -7.79 1.28 -3.28
N TYR A 68 -7.44 0.11 -3.78
CA TYR A 68 -6.13 -0.51 -3.52
C TYR A 68 -4.98 0.30 -4.12
N ILE A 69 -5.13 0.75 -5.37
CA ILE A 69 -4.11 1.56 -6.06
C ILE A 69 -3.94 2.91 -5.36
N GLU A 70 -5.01 3.51 -4.85
CA GLU A 70 -4.92 4.74 -4.07
C GLU A 70 -4.11 4.54 -2.77
N GLY A 71 -4.33 3.43 -2.06
CA GLY A 71 -3.49 3.07 -0.91
C GLY A 71 -2.01 2.93 -1.30
N MET A 72 -1.72 2.21 -2.38
CA MET A 72 -0.35 2.05 -2.87
C MET A 72 0.30 3.41 -3.20
N ARG A 73 -0.43 4.32 -3.86
CA ARG A 73 0.04 5.68 -4.16
C ARG A 73 0.37 6.46 -2.90
N LEU A 74 -0.47 6.42 -1.88
CA LEU A 74 -0.24 7.09 -0.60
C LEU A 74 1.01 6.56 0.11
N LEU A 75 1.23 5.25 0.10
CA LEU A 75 2.39 4.64 0.74
C LEU A 75 3.69 4.98 0.00
N MET A 76 3.69 4.93 -1.33
CA MET A 76 4.83 5.35 -2.16
C MET A 76 5.11 6.86 -2.08
N SER A 77 4.06 7.68 -2.01
CA SER A 77 4.16 9.12 -1.80
C SER A 77 4.72 9.45 -0.40
N THR A 78 4.47 8.59 0.59
CA THR A 78 5.10 8.68 1.91
C THR A 78 6.58 8.31 1.86
N ALA A 79 6.95 7.27 1.09
CA ALA A 79 8.34 6.90 0.83
C ALA A 79 9.15 8.05 0.24
N TYR A 80 8.55 8.78 -0.71
CA TYR A 80 9.15 9.97 -1.29
C TYR A 80 9.36 11.10 -0.26
N ASP A 81 8.33 11.43 0.54
CA ASP A 81 8.46 12.45 1.59
C ASP A 81 9.53 12.08 2.63
N LEU A 82 9.73 10.78 2.90
CA LEU A 82 10.76 10.23 3.78
C LEU A 82 12.16 10.16 3.13
N GLN A 83 12.31 10.51 1.85
CA GLN A 83 13.56 10.43 1.09
C GLN A 83 14.16 9.00 1.07
N ILE A 84 13.29 7.99 0.98
CA ILE A 84 13.71 6.59 0.88
C ILE A 84 13.87 6.26 -0.60
N ASP A 85 15.10 6.44 -1.10
CA ASP A 85 15.42 6.35 -2.53
C ASP A 85 15.44 4.90 -3.09
N GLU A 86 15.52 3.89 -2.21
CA GLU A 86 15.60 2.49 -2.60
C GLU A 86 14.53 1.65 -1.88
N ILE A 87 13.54 1.20 -2.66
CA ILE A 87 12.61 0.13 -2.27
C ILE A 87 13.21 -1.18 -2.79
N LYS A 88 13.45 -2.13 -1.87
CA LYS A 88 14.01 -3.44 -2.19
C LYS A 88 12.98 -4.31 -2.89
N ASN A 89 13.45 -5.40 -3.51
CA ASN A 89 12.56 -6.36 -4.14
C ASN A 89 11.58 -6.95 -3.14
N HIS A 90 10.39 -7.25 -3.63
CA HIS A 90 9.38 -8.05 -2.95
C HIS A 90 9.95 -9.41 -2.51
N GLU A 91 9.69 -9.81 -1.27
CA GLU A 91 9.87 -11.19 -0.83
C GLU A 91 8.65 -12.02 -1.25
N GLU A 92 8.88 -13.24 -1.79
CA GLU A 92 7.81 -14.15 -2.19
C GLU A 92 6.76 -14.30 -1.08
N MET A 93 5.47 -14.38 -1.46
CA MET A 93 4.36 -14.57 -0.51
C MET A 93 4.70 -15.68 0.49
N PRO A 94 4.68 -15.41 1.81
CA PRO A 94 4.71 -16.49 2.78
C PRO A 94 3.52 -17.42 2.52
N GLU A 95 3.78 -18.72 2.38
CA GLU A 95 2.71 -19.69 2.19
C GLU A 95 1.68 -19.57 3.34
N LYS A 96 0.39 -19.42 2.97
CA LYS A 96 -0.80 -19.52 3.84
C LYS A 96 -1.08 -18.36 4.82
N SER A 97 -0.96 -17.10 4.41
CA SER A 97 -1.55 -15.99 5.17
C SER A 97 -2.99 -15.72 4.70
N SER A 98 -3.95 -15.64 5.63
CA SER A 98 -5.33 -15.25 5.31
C SER A 98 -5.42 -13.73 5.06
N SER A 99 -6.38 -13.29 4.24
CA SER A 99 -6.61 -11.86 3.99
C SER A 99 -6.90 -11.08 5.28
N VAL A 100 -7.51 -11.73 6.28
CA VAL A 100 -7.76 -11.14 7.61
C VAL A 100 -6.44 -10.91 8.35
N ASP A 101 -5.56 -11.90 8.38
CA ASP A 101 -4.26 -11.79 9.05
C ASP A 101 -3.40 -10.72 8.37
N LEU A 102 -3.42 -10.66 7.04
CA LEU A 102 -2.71 -9.66 6.24
C LEU A 102 -3.24 -8.25 6.52
N LEU A 103 -4.56 -8.06 6.63
CA LEU A 103 -5.15 -6.77 6.98
C LEU A 103 -4.69 -6.29 8.37
N PHE A 104 -4.63 -7.19 9.36
CA PHE A 104 -4.07 -6.85 10.68
C PHE A 104 -2.57 -6.53 10.61
N LYS A 105 -1.82 -7.29 9.81
CA LYS A 105 -0.37 -7.11 9.64
C LYS A 105 -0.05 -5.74 9.05
N VAL A 106 -0.68 -5.39 7.91
CA VAL A 106 -0.55 -4.06 7.29
C VAL A 106 -0.86 -2.93 8.27
N ASN A 107 -1.91 -3.07 9.09
CA ASN A 107 -2.21 -2.07 10.12
C ASN A 107 -1.10 -1.93 11.16
N GLN A 108 -0.51 -3.04 11.60
CA GLN A 108 0.62 -3.02 12.53
C GLN A 108 1.84 -2.36 11.90
N ASP A 109 2.15 -2.67 10.63
CA ASP A 109 3.31 -2.11 9.93
C ASP A 109 3.22 -0.59 9.79
N ILE A 110 2.00 -0.06 9.59
CA ILE A 110 1.79 1.39 9.52
C ILE A 110 2.00 2.07 10.87
N LEU A 111 1.58 1.44 11.97
CA LEU A 111 1.86 1.96 13.32
C LEU A 111 3.37 1.92 13.60
N ASP A 112 4.06 0.85 13.19
CA ASP A 112 5.50 0.73 13.32
C ASP A 112 6.25 1.77 12.48
N LEU A 113 5.82 1.97 11.21
CA LEU A 113 6.36 2.98 10.31
C LEU A 113 6.17 4.38 10.88
N ARG A 114 4.99 4.70 11.43
CA ARG A 114 4.71 5.98 12.10
C ARG A 114 5.64 6.24 13.29
N ASN A 115 6.02 5.20 14.02
CA ASN A 115 6.86 5.32 15.22
C ASN A 115 8.36 5.40 14.89
N GLY A 116 8.80 4.85 13.76
CA GLY A 116 10.22 4.72 13.44
C GLY A 116 10.70 5.41 12.16
N TYR A 117 9.80 5.75 11.24
CA TYR A 117 10.08 6.34 9.91
C TYR A 117 11.27 5.69 9.18
N SER A 118 11.45 4.37 9.33
CA SER A 118 12.62 3.68 8.82
C SER A 118 12.35 3.05 7.44
N PRO A 119 13.37 2.99 6.55
CA PRO A 119 13.25 2.32 5.26
C PRO A 119 12.81 0.86 5.37
N ILE A 120 13.26 0.17 6.43
CA ILE A 120 12.91 -1.23 6.68
C ILE A 120 11.42 -1.35 6.98
N LYS A 121 10.89 -0.50 7.86
CA LYS A 121 9.46 -0.53 8.21
C LYS A 121 8.55 -0.14 7.04
N LEU A 122 9.03 0.74 6.17
CA LEU A 122 8.32 1.05 4.94
C LEU A 122 8.30 -0.15 3.98
N GLN A 123 9.44 -0.84 3.84
CA GLN A 123 9.54 -2.05 3.02
C GLN A 123 8.58 -3.13 3.54
N ASP A 124 8.59 -3.39 4.86
CA ASP A 124 7.68 -4.33 5.50
C ASP A 124 6.22 -3.98 5.17
N ALA A 125 5.83 -2.71 5.35
CA ALA A 125 4.48 -2.22 5.04
C ALA A 125 4.10 -2.37 3.55
N LEU A 126 5.04 -2.13 2.64
CA LEU A 126 4.81 -2.32 1.20
C LEU A 126 4.62 -3.79 0.85
N ASP A 127 5.50 -4.66 1.33
CA ASP A 127 5.45 -6.09 1.04
C ASP A 127 4.17 -6.72 1.58
N ASP A 128 3.79 -6.39 2.82
CA ASP A 128 2.56 -6.88 3.42
C ASP A 128 1.31 -6.31 2.75
N TYR A 129 1.38 -5.07 2.25
CA TYR A 129 0.28 -4.50 1.44
C TYR A 129 0.16 -5.14 0.06
N PHE A 130 1.27 -5.56 -0.56
CA PHE A 130 1.24 -6.37 -1.78
C PHE A 130 0.66 -7.75 -1.52
N HIS A 131 1.11 -8.45 -0.47
CA HIS A 131 0.54 -9.74 -0.08
C HIS A 131 -0.97 -9.62 0.19
N PHE A 132 -1.41 -8.53 0.82
CA PHE A 132 -2.83 -8.26 1.00
C PHE A 132 -3.56 -8.14 -0.34
N GLY A 133 -3.04 -7.35 -1.28
CA GLY A 133 -3.60 -7.24 -2.64
C GLY A 133 -3.68 -8.59 -3.37
N PHE A 134 -2.61 -9.38 -3.33
CA PHE A 134 -2.60 -10.72 -3.94
C PHE A 134 -3.63 -11.65 -3.31
N SER A 135 -3.84 -11.57 -2.00
CA SER A 135 -4.87 -12.36 -1.31
C SER A 135 -6.30 -12.05 -1.79
N LEU A 136 -6.51 -10.86 -2.37
CA LEU A 136 -7.78 -10.42 -2.93
C LEU A 136 -7.87 -10.66 -4.45
N GLY A 137 -6.84 -11.25 -5.06
CA GLY A 137 -6.80 -11.53 -6.49
C GLY A 137 -6.30 -10.37 -7.35
N ILE A 138 -5.77 -9.30 -6.76
CA ILE A 138 -5.16 -8.18 -7.48
C ILE A 138 -3.76 -8.57 -7.92
N THR A 139 -3.43 -8.45 -9.20
CA THR A 139 -2.12 -8.80 -9.76
C THR A 139 -1.23 -7.58 -9.98
N PHE A 140 0.07 -7.80 -10.21
CA PHE A 140 0.98 -6.70 -10.56
C PHE A 140 0.61 -6.01 -11.88
N ASP A 141 0.05 -6.74 -12.84
CA ASP A 141 -0.40 -6.15 -14.11
C ASP A 141 -1.56 -5.16 -13.88
N ASP A 142 -2.52 -5.53 -13.02
CA ASP A 142 -3.63 -4.63 -12.63
C ASP A 142 -3.11 -3.34 -11.97
N MET A 143 -2.09 -3.46 -11.12
CA MET A 143 -1.46 -2.32 -10.45
C MET A 143 -0.72 -1.40 -11.43
N LEU A 144 -0.08 -1.96 -12.46
CA LEU A 144 0.63 -1.20 -13.49
C LEU A 144 -0.33 -0.45 -14.41
N GLU A 145 -1.46 -1.05 -14.76
CA GLU A 145 -2.46 -0.42 -15.62
C GLU A 145 -3.19 0.73 -14.92
N GLY A 146 -3.48 0.59 -13.63
CA GLY A 146 -4.21 1.62 -12.88
C GLY A 146 -3.32 2.73 -12.29
N LEU A 147 -1.99 2.59 -12.29
CA LEU A 147 -1.08 3.65 -11.84
C LEU A 147 -1.02 4.80 -12.81
#